data_AF-A0A8J3MKD7-F1
#
_entry.id   AF-A0A8J3MKD7-F1
#
_cell.length_a   1.000
_cell.length_b   1.000
_cell.length_c   1.000
_cell.angle_alpha   90.00
_cell.angle_beta   90.00
_cell.angle_gamma   90.00
#
_symmetry.space_group_name_H-M   'P 1'
#
loop_
_entity.id
_entity.type
_entity.pdbx_description
1 polymer ?
#
loop_
_entity_poly.entity_id
_entity_poly.type
_entity_poly.pdbx_seq_one_letter_code
_entity_poly.pdbx_strand_id
1 'polypeptide(L)'
;MLIRPILTPRRAFAGLAATLLAVVVGLVVTPPAAWADYIYCPPNSGDCILIVTGGGGGGGGGGGGGGGGSGDAVCEHEQLGEISCYKPGLGWFNHTDSCYYDRLELSINDPVWGGHNPAKGSMYAVWCWGGLSAGWQQATTQYLTDPPPGYGGLPSPISVALRAINQLPLRGPDIGLAPDPGNGPGLVGLPVWMWNDTTNTTNTWGPVSATASVPGLSVTATAQVRRIVWTMGDGNRVTCWNAGTAYTPSRGNSSSPNCGYKYAKSSRDTSSGKYTVTARSYWRVTWSGGGRSGTVNITRVSTTSIRIDEMQVVNNS
;
A
#
# COMPACT_ATOMS: atom_id res chain seq x y z
N MET A 1 -26.49 -51.47 69.24
CA MET A 1 -26.13 -51.45 70.67
C MET A 1 -24.67 -51.02 70.76
N LEU A 2 -24.42 -49.97 71.53
CA LEU A 2 -23.19 -49.15 71.54
C LEU A 2 -21.95 -49.90 72.07
N ILE A 3 -20.77 -49.64 71.49
CA ILE A 3 -19.49 -49.57 72.24
C ILE A 3 -18.55 -48.53 71.56
N ARG A 4 -18.28 -47.39 72.23
CA ARG A 4 -17.04 -46.56 72.12
C ARG A 4 -15.88 -47.32 72.82
N PRO A 5 -14.55 -47.05 72.72
CA PRO A 5 -13.84 -45.79 72.38
C PRO A 5 -12.45 -45.99 71.63
N ILE A 6 -11.83 -44.98 71.02
CA ILE A 6 -10.66 -44.15 71.44
C ILE A 6 -9.26 -44.83 71.57
N LEU A 7 -8.31 -44.26 70.79
CA LEU A 7 -6.84 -44.05 70.98
C LEU A 7 -5.75 -45.09 70.56
N THR A 8 -5.03 -44.68 69.49
CA THR A 8 -3.54 -44.71 69.25
C THR A 8 -2.82 -46.06 69.06
N PRO A 9 -1.57 -46.12 68.52
CA PRO A 9 -0.66 -45.05 68.06
C PRO A 9 0.03 -45.26 66.67
N ARG A 10 0.45 -44.12 66.09
CA ARG A 10 1.76 -43.79 65.48
C ARG A 10 2.57 -44.80 64.63
N ARG A 11 3.06 -44.23 63.51
CA ARG A 11 4.31 -44.45 62.74
C ARG A 11 4.22 -45.52 61.64
N ALA A 12 4.05 -45.10 60.38
CA ALA A 12 5.06 -44.56 59.44
C ALA A 12 5.77 -45.68 58.67
N PHE A 13 5.46 -45.82 57.38
CA PHE A 13 6.40 -46.31 56.37
C PHE A 13 6.16 -45.57 55.06
N ALA A 14 7.27 -45.07 54.51
CA ALA A 14 7.38 -44.30 53.30
C ALA A 14 7.13 -45.17 52.06
N GLY A 15 6.31 -44.68 51.13
CA GLY A 15 6.21 -45.18 49.77
C GLY A 15 6.68 -44.09 48.81
N LEU A 16 7.90 -44.22 48.30
CA LEU A 16 8.44 -43.42 47.20
C LEU A 16 7.71 -43.83 45.90
N ALA A 17 6.81 -42.99 45.42
CA ALA A 17 6.24 -43.10 44.08
C ALA A 17 7.03 -42.15 43.15
N ALA A 18 7.84 -42.71 42.26
CA ALA A 18 8.54 -41.96 41.23
C ALA A 18 7.61 -41.70 40.04
N THR A 19 7.07 -40.49 39.94
CA THR A 19 6.35 -39.99 38.76
C THR A 19 7.34 -39.30 37.82
N LEU A 20 7.70 -39.97 36.73
CA LEU A 20 8.43 -39.37 35.59
C LEU A 20 7.46 -38.48 34.79
N LEU A 21 7.50 -37.16 35.01
CA LEU A 21 6.93 -36.18 34.09
C LEU A 21 7.92 -35.94 32.94
N ALA A 22 7.62 -36.48 31.75
CA ALA A 22 8.29 -36.08 30.53
C ALA A 22 7.81 -34.68 30.12
N VAL A 23 8.60 -33.64 30.41
CA VAL A 23 8.37 -32.29 29.90
C VAL A 23 8.82 -32.26 28.44
N VAL A 24 7.88 -32.45 27.51
CA VAL A 24 8.11 -32.16 26.09
C VAL A 24 8.10 -30.64 25.94
N VAL A 25 9.29 -30.01 26.00
CA VAL A 25 9.45 -28.62 25.56
C VAL A 25 9.34 -28.62 24.04
N GLY A 26 8.12 -28.45 23.54
CA GLY A 26 7.89 -28.17 22.12
C GLY A 26 8.51 -26.82 21.79
N LEU A 27 9.64 -26.82 21.09
CA LEU A 27 10.19 -25.61 20.48
C LEU A 27 9.16 -25.15 19.44
N VAL A 28 8.32 -24.17 19.79
CA VAL A 28 7.47 -23.49 18.81
C VAL A 28 8.41 -22.64 17.96
N VAL A 29 8.95 -23.24 16.90
CA VAL A 29 9.52 -22.48 15.79
C VAL A 29 8.36 -21.77 15.15
N THR A 30 8.08 -20.54 15.60
CA THR A 30 7.27 -19.61 14.80
C THR A 30 8.06 -19.41 13.50
N PRO A 31 7.59 -19.85 12.32
CA PRO A 31 8.24 -19.44 11.09
C PRO A 31 8.26 -17.90 11.07
N PRO A 32 9.34 -17.26 10.59
CA PRO A 32 9.31 -15.82 10.37
C PRO A 32 8.08 -15.51 9.50
N ALA A 33 7.40 -14.39 9.78
CA ALA A 33 6.32 -13.91 8.93
C ALA A 33 6.79 -14.01 7.48
N ALA A 34 6.07 -14.74 6.63
CA ALA A 34 6.33 -14.71 5.20
C ALA A 34 6.06 -13.28 4.73
N TRP A 35 7.06 -12.60 4.18
CA TRP A 35 6.87 -11.23 3.71
C TRP A 35 6.06 -11.32 2.40
N ALA A 36 4.88 -10.70 2.36
CA ALA A 36 4.04 -10.67 1.17
C ALA A 36 4.20 -9.36 0.41
N ASP A 37 4.20 -9.43 -0.92
CA ASP A 37 4.22 -8.26 -1.80
C ASP A 37 3.13 -7.26 -1.41
N TYR A 38 3.50 -5.97 -1.38
CA TYR A 38 2.59 -4.90 -0.98
C TYR A 38 2.77 -3.65 -1.82
N ILE A 39 1.71 -2.85 -1.91
CA ILE A 39 1.75 -1.57 -2.63
C ILE A 39 2.19 -0.47 -1.68
N TYR A 40 3.26 0.22 -2.05
CA TYR A 40 3.74 1.41 -1.36
C TYR A 40 3.40 2.65 -2.17
N CYS A 41 2.72 3.61 -1.55
CA CYS A 41 2.44 4.91 -2.16
C CYS A 41 3.25 5.98 -1.43
N PRO A 42 4.22 6.62 -2.10
CA PRO A 42 4.96 7.73 -1.51
C PRO A 42 4.01 8.86 -1.08
N PRO A 43 4.30 9.56 0.02
CA PRO A 43 3.53 10.74 0.40
C PRO A 43 3.70 11.87 -0.63
N ASN A 44 2.66 12.70 -0.76
CA ASN A 44 2.65 14.02 -1.43
C ASN A 44 2.65 14.13 -2.97
N SER A 45 3.01 13.12 -3.78
CA SER A 45 2.74 13.16 -5.25
C SER A 45 3.29 11.98 -6.07
N GLY A 46 4.03 11.04 -5.49
CA GLY A 46 4.56 9.91 -6.26
C GLY A 46 3.50 8.91 -6.68
N ASP A 47 3.68 8.30 -7.85
CA ASP A 47 2.99 7.09 -8.23
C ASP A 47 3.23 5.98 -7.19
N CYS A 48 2.22 5.16 -6.96
CA CYS A 48 2.40 3.98 -6.14
C CYS A 48 3.30 2.98 -6.86
N ILE A 49 4.08 2.23 -6.08
CA ILE A 49 4.97 1.17 -6.55
C ILE A 49 4.63 -0.14 -5.85
N LEU A 50 4.92 -1.27 -6.50
CA LEU A 50 4.84 -2.59 -5.90
C LEU A 50 6.18 -2.92 -5.23
N ILE A 51 6.17 -3.17 -3.93
CA ILE A 51 7.30 -3.71 -3.20
C ILE A 51 7.16 -5.23 -3.19
N VAL A 52 8.11 -5.91 -3.83
CA VAL A 52 8.20 -7.36 -3.84
C VAL A 52 9.07 -7.77 -2.67
N THR A 53 8.54 -8.57 -1.74
CA THR A 53 9.28 -8.96 -0.54
C THR A 53 9.64 -10.43 -0.59
N GLY A 54 10.90 -10.73 -0.92
CA GLY A 54 11.49 -12.07 -0.86
C GLY A 54 13.02 -11.97 -0.80
N GLY A 55 13.63 -12.71 0.14
CA GLY A 55 15.06 -13.07 0.19
C GLY A 55 16.08 -11.92 0.20
N GLY A 56 16.57 -11.54 1.39
CA GLY A 56 17.72 -10.65 1.51
C GLY A 56 18.99 -11.25 0.89
N GLY A 57 19.68 -10.46 0.06
CA GLY A 57 21.01 -10.77 -0.43
C GLY A 57 21.37 -10.07 -1.74
N GLY A 58 21.65 -8.75 -1.68
CA GLY A 58 22.46 -8.05 -2.67
C GLY A 58 21.88 -7.85 -4.08
N GLY A 59 21.37 -6.63 -4.32
CA GLY A 59 21.47 -5.97 -5.63
C GLY A 59 20.64 -6.52 -6.79
N GLY A 60 19.43 -5.96 -6.95
CA GLY A 60 18.78 -5.79 -8.27
C GLY A 60 17.85 -6.91 -8.73
N GLY A 61 16.67 -6.52 -9.20
CA GLY A 61 15.91 -7.28 -10.23
C GLY A 61 14.97 -8.37 -9.72
N GLY A 62 13.66 -8.12 -9.78
CA GLY A 62 12.65 -9.00 -9.22
C GLY A 62 12.48 -10.39 -9.88
N GLY A 63 11.79 -11.28 -9.17
CA GLY A 63 11.31 -12.53 -9.74
C GLY A 63 10.92 -13.60 -8.72
N GLY A 64 9.67 -13.56 -8.26
CA GLY A 64 8.72 -14.68 -8.32
C GLY A 64 8.99 -16.01 -7.58
N GLY A 65 8.02 -16.35 -6.73
CA GLY A 65 7.59 -17.73 -6.43
C GLY A 65 6.43 -17.65 -5.43
N GLY A 66 5.21 -18.14 -5.66
CA GLY A 66 4.74 -19.24 -6.49
C GLY A 66 3.99 -20.19 -5.53
N GLY A 67 2.65 -20.25 -5.60
CA GLY A 67 1.88 -21.14 -4.73
C GLY A 67 0.36 -21.00 -4.81
N GLY A 68 -0.22 -21.52 -5.91
CA GLY A 68 -1.48 -22.28 -5.97
C GLY A 68 -2.83 -21.62 -5.64
N GLY A 69 -3.71 -21.55 -6.65
CA GLY A 69 -5.15 -21.73 -6.41
C GLY A 69 -6.12 -20.89 -7.26
N SER A 70 -6.52 -21.47 -8.40
CA SER A 70 -7.83 -21.33 -9.08
C SER A 70 -8.07 -20.07 -9.93
N GLY A 71 -7.99 -20.28 -11.25
CA GLY A 71 -8.31 -19.31 -12.31
C GLY A 71 -7.14 -18.98 -13.25
N ASP A 72 -6.05 -19.74 -13.15
CA ASP A 72 -4.76 -19.48 -13.79
C ASP A 72 -4.86 -19.44 -15.31
N ALA A 73 -4.09 -18.55 -15.95
CA ALA A 73 -3.81 -18.67 -17.37
C ALA A 73 -3.24 -20.06 -17.62
N VAL A 74 -3.96 -20.86 -18.40
CA VAL A 74 -3.49 -22.20 -18.77
C VAL A 74 -2.37 -22.00 -19.79
N CYS A 75 -1.16 -22.38 -19.41
CA CYS A 75 -0.10 -22.55 -20.39
C CYS A 75 -0.25 -23.93 -21.01
N GLU A 76 -0.23 -24.00 -22.32
CA GLU A 76 -0.35 -25.25 -23.05
C GLU A 76 0.92 -25.48 -23.87
N HIS A 77 1.46 -26.68 -23.77
CA HIS A 77 2.57 -27.14 -24.58
C HIS A 77 2.04 -28.15 -25.58
N GLU A 78 2.35 -27.95 -26.85
CA GLU A 78 1.85 -28.74 -27.99
C GLU A 78 1.85 -30.27 -27.78
N GLN A 79 2.87 -30.82 -27.13
CA GLN A 79 3.01 -32.27 -26.91
C GLN A 79 2.62 -32.75 -25.50
N LEU A 80 2.51 -31.84 -24.54
CA LEU A 80 2.30 -32.19 -23.13
C LEU A 80 0.93 -31.76 -22.62
N GLY A 81 0.19 -30.99 -23.42
CA GLY A 81 -1.06 -30.37 -23.03
C GLY A 81 -0.83 -29.27 -22.00
N GLU A 82 -1.76 -29.13 -21.07
CA GLU A 82 -1.68 -28.16 -19.98
C GLU A 82 -0.43 -28.36 -19.12
N ILE A 83 0.33 -27.28 -18.95
CA ILE A 83 1.57 -27.21 -18.19
C ILE A 83 1.58 -25.95 -17.31
N SER A 84 2.44 -25.93 -16.29
CA SER A 84 2.61 -24.73 -15.48
C SER A 84 3.30 -23.61 -16.27
N CYS A 85 2.78 -22.39 -16.20
CA CYS A 85 3.41 -21.22 -16.82
C CYS A 85 4.78 -20.85 -16.24
N TYR A 86 5.11 -21.35 -15.05
CA TYR A 86 6.42 -21.18 -14.43
C TYR A 86 6.89 -22.49 -13.81
N LYS A 87 8.16 -22.86 -14.07
CA LYS A 87 8.80 -24.01 -13.44
C LYS A 87 10.08 -23.58 -12.75
N PRO A 88 10.21 -23.78 -11.43
CA PRO A 88 11.47 -23.55 -10.73
C PRO A 88 12.63 -24.27 -11.43
N GLY A 89 13.72 -23.55 -11.71
CA GLY A 89 14.90 -24.06 -12.41
C GLY A 89 14.80 -24.11 -13.94
N LEU A 90 13.63 -23.83 -14.53
CA LEU A 90 13.45 -23.71 -16.00
C LEU A 90 12.99 -22.31 -16.41
N GLY A 91 12.30 -21.58 -15.52
CA GLY A 91 11.85 -20.22 -15.75
C GLY A 91 10.39 -20.12 -16.22
N TRP A 92 10.09 -19.14 -17.07
CA TRP A 92 8.73 -18.83 -17.55
C TRP A 92 8.47 -19.38 -18.95
N PHE A 93 7.26 -19.91 -19.18
CA PHE A 93 6.88 -20.52 -20.45
C PHE A 93 6.59 -19.47 -21.53
N ASN A 94 7.24 -19.61 -22.68
CA ASN A 94 6.97 -18.85 -23.88
C ASN A 94 6.09 -19.67 -24.83
N HIS A 95 4.90 -19.18 -25.10
CA HIS A 95 3.90 -19.85 -25.92
C HIS A 95 4.22 -19.79 -27.43
N THR A 96 5.17 -18.95 -27.85
CA THR A 96 5.54 -18.81 -29.27
C THR A 96 6.45 -19.95 -29.71
N ASP A 97 7.35 -20.40 -28.84
CA ASP A 97 8.35 -21.42 -29.14
C ASP A 97 8.26 -22.67 -28.25
N SER A 98 7.30 -22.71 -27.33
CA SER A 98 7.09 -23.81 -26.39
C SER A 98 8.30 -24.11 -25.48
N CYS A 99 9.13 -23.11 -25.19
CA CYS A 99 10.27 -23.24 -24.28
C CYS A 99 10.08 -22.41 -23.00
N TYR A 100 10.76 -22.81 -21.92
CA TYR A 100 10.91 -21.97 -20.74
C TYR A 100 12.15 -21.09 -20.84
N TYR A 101 12.05 -19.88 -20.31
CA TYR A 101 13.14 -18.91 -20.24
C TYR A 101 13.43 -18.57 -18.78
N ASP A 102 14.62 -18.93 -18.31
CA ASP A 102 15.12 -18.56 -16.99
C ASP A 102 16.10 -17.40 -17.12
N ARG A 103 15.89 -16.32 -16.38
CA ARG A 103 16.79 -15.16 -16.45
C ARG A 103 18.01 -15.43 -15.62
N LEU A 104 19.17 -15.33 -16.23
CA LEU A 104 20.43 -15.55 -15.53
C LEU A 104 20.79 -14.32 -14.70
N GLU A 105 21.07 -14.56 -13.42
CA GLU A 105 21.61 -13.54 -12.51
C GLU A 105 23.14 -13.53 -12.66
N LEU A 106 23.64 -12.63 -13.52
CA LEU A 106 25.05 -12.54 -13.89
C LEU A 106 25.68 -11.25 -13.37
N SER A 107 26.97 -11.32 -13.01
CA SER A 107 27.74 -10.11 -12.72
C SER A 107 28.03 -9.30 -14.00
N ILE A 108 28.33 -8.00 -13.86
CA ILE A 108 28.59 -7.11 -15.01
C ILE A 108 29.76 -7.58 -15.91
N ASN A 109 30.70 -8.35 -15.35
CA ASN A 109 31.89 -8.86 -16.05
C ASN A 109 31.79 -10.36 -16.39
N ASP A 110 30.60 -10.94 -16.28
CA ASP A 110 30.43 -12.37 -16.52
C ASP A 110 30.74 -12.74 -17.99
N PRO A 111 31.58 -13.77 -18.26
CA PRO A 111 31.91 -14.16 -19.62
C PRO A 111 30.69 -14.61 -20.43
N VAL A 112 29.59 -15.02 -19.78
CA VAL A 112 28.34 -15.41 -20.42
C VAL A 112 27.70 -14.26 -21.20
N TRP A 113 28.02 -13.00 -20.88
CA TRP A 113 27.57 -11.85 -21.68
C TRP A 113 28.07 -11.89 -23.13
N GLY A 114 29.19 -12.54 -23.44
CA GLY A 114 29.65 -12.72 -24.82
C GLY A 114 29.83 -11.41 -25.61
N GLY A 115 30.08 -10.29 -24.93
CA GLY A 115 30.18 -8.95 -25.54
C GLY A 115 28.84 -8.18 -25.62
N HIS A 116 27.73 -8.76 -25.18
CA HIS A 116 26.45 -8.07 -25.04
C HIS A 116 26.45 -7.08 -23.87
N ASN A 117 25.63 -6.03 -23.98
CA ASN A 117 25.63 -4.94 -23.01
C ASN A 117 24.63 -5.23 -21.85
N PRO A 118 25.11 -5.50 -20.63
CA PRO A 118 24.26 -5.80 -19.48
C PRO A 118 23.31 -4.65 -19.07
N ALA A 119 23.53 -3.43 -19.55
CA ALA A 119 22.63 -2.30 -19.30
C ALA A 119 21.46 -2.20 -20.28
N LYS A 120 21.45 -3.01 -21.36
CA LYS A 120 20.44 -2.93 -22.43
C LYS A 120 19.58 -4.19 -22.56
N GLY A 121 19.76 -5.18 -21.70
CA GLY A 121 19.11 -6.48 -21.82
C GLY A 121 19.56 -7.47 -20.77
N SER A 122 19.13 -8.71 -20.91
CA SER A 122 19.43 -9.80 -19.98
C SER A 122 19.78 -11.09 -20.72
N MET A 123 20.63 -11.91 -20.10
CA MET A 123 20.86 -13.28 -20.57
C MET A 123 19.80 -14.21 -20.01
N TYR A 124 19.33 -15.13 -20.83
CA TYR A 124 18.34 -16.14 -20.49
C TYR A 124 18.86 -17.52 -20.83
N ALA A 125 18.75 -18.48 -19.91
CA ALA A 125 18.84 -19.90 -20.23
C ALA A 125 17.49 -20.37 -20.80
N VAL A 126 17.53 -20.94 -21.99
CA VAL A 126 16.34 -21.39 -22.72
C VAL A 126 16.24 -22.91 -22.60
N TRP A 127 15.12 -23.38 -22.05
CA TRP A 127 14.85 -24.78 -21.78
C TRP A 127 13.69 -25.27 -22.64
N CYS A 128 13.97 -26.15 -23.59
CA CYS A 128 12.98 -26.67 -24.52
C CYS A 128 12.71 -28.15 -24.26
N TRP A 129 11.52 -28.62 -24.63
CA TRP A 129 11.17 -30.03 -24.51
C TRP A 129 11.86 -30.85 -25.60
N GLY A 130 12.69 -31.82 -25.19
CA GLY A 130 13.43 -32.72 -26.08
C GLY A 130 12.70 -34.03 -26.39
N GLY A 131 11.43 -34.17 -26.01
CA GLY A 131 10.64 -35.40 -26.17
C GLY A 131 10.63 -36.29 -24.91
N LEU A 132 9.80 -37.34 -24.93
CA LEU A 132 9.56 -38.22 -23.77
C LEU A 132 10.82 -38.89 -23.20
N SER A 133 11.83 -39.14 -24.03
CA SER A 133 13.09 -39.79 -23.62
C SER A 133 14.10 -38.80 -23.02
N ALA A 134 14.05 -37.52 -23.39
CA ALA A 134 15.05 -36.52 -23.00
C ALA A 134 14.51 -35.52 -21.96
N GLY A 135 13.21 -35.25 -21.95
CA GLY A 135 12.60 -34.30 -21.02
C GLY A 135 12.91 -32.84 -21.38
N TRP A 136 12.84 -31.94 -20.38
CA TRP A 136 13.23 -30.53 -20.53
C TRP A 136 14.75 -30.42 -20.57
N GLN A 137 15.31 -29.79 -21.60
CA GLN A 137 16.74 -29.67 -21.82
C GLN A 137 17.13 -28.21 -22.03
N GLN A 138 18.26 -27.79 -21.48
CA GLN A 138 18.80 -26.47 -21.77
C GLN A 138 19.31 -26.47 -23.21
N ALA A 139 18.59 -25.80 -24.10
CA ALA A 139 18.90 -25.76 -25.52
C ALA A 139 20.00 -24.72 -25.80
N THR A 140 19.89 -23.54 -25.20
CA THR A 140 20.82 -22.43 -25.47
C THR A 140 20.78 -21.37 -24.37
N THR A 141 21.66 -20.39 -24.47
CA THR A 141 21.60 -19.15 -23.71
C THR A 141 21.47 -17.98 -24.68
N GLN A 142 20.51 -17.08 -24.45
CA GLN A 142 20.23 -15.96 -25.36
C GLN A 142 20.29 -14.61 -24.64
N TYR A 143 20.85 -13.61 -25.32
CA TYR A 143 20.73 -12.22 -24.91
C TYR A 143 19.47 -11.61 -25.54
N LEU A 144 18.59 -11.06 -24.71
CA LEU A 144 17.41 -10.35 -25.18
C LEU A 144 17.39 -8.93 -24.59
N THR A 145 17.11 -7.94 -25.44
CA THR A 145 16.91 -6.55 -24.99
C THR A 145 15.55 -6.34 -24.34
N ASP A 146 14.59 -7.19 -24.68
CA ASP A 146 13.22 -7.21 -24.17
C ASP A 146 12.88 -8.60 -23.65
N PRO A 147 12.07 -8.76 -22.58
CA PRO A 147 11.68 -10.07 -22.08
C PRO A 147 10.93 -10.90 -23.14
N PRO A 148 11.10 -12.24 -23.16
CA PRO A 148 10.44 -13.09 -24.13
C PRO A 148 8.91 -13.08 -23.95
N PRO A 149 8.12 -13.30 -25.03
CA PRO A 149 6.66 -13.39 -24.92
C PRO A 149 6.22 -14.40 -23.85
N GLY A 150 5.33 -13.99 -22.93
CA GLY A 150 4.87 -14.84 -21.83
C GLY A 150 5.78 -14.85 -20.59
N TYR A 151 6.97 -14.24 -20.65
CA TYR A 151 7.84 -14.08 -19.49
C TYR A 151 7.16 -13.24 -18.40
N GLY A 152 6.93 -13.85 -17.23
CA GLY A 152 6.20 -13.24 -16.12
C GLY A 152 4.71 -13.56 -16.04
N GLY A 153 4.16 -14.40 -16.93
CA GLY A 153 2.72 -14.72 -16.97
C GLY A 153 1.85 -13.48 -17.19
N LEU A 154 0.52 -13.64 -17.25
CA LEU A 154 -0.35 -12.47 -17.16
C LEU A 154 -0.04 -11.70 -15.85
N PRO A 155 -0.08 -10.35 -15.85
CA PRO A 155 0.25 -9.56 -14.67
C PRO A 155 -0.53 -10.04 -13.43
N SER A 156 0.15 -10.27 -12.31
CA SER A 156 -0.50 -10.72 -11.07
C SER A 156 -1.62 -9.74 -10.63
N PRO A 157 -2.67 -10.17 -9.92
CA PRO A 157 -3.75 -9.28 -9.50
C PRO A 157 -3.28 -8.03 -8.73
N ILE A 158 -2.20 -8.13 -7.94
CA ILE A 158 -1.64 -6.97 -7.23
C ILE A 158 -0.92 -5.98 -8.17
N SER A 159 -0.33 -6.47 -9.27
CA SER A 159 0.26 -5.60 -10.30
C SER A 159 -0.82 -4.90 -11.15
N VAL A 160 -1.94 -5.58 -11.44
CA VAL A 160 -3.11 -4.95 -12.09
C VAL A 160 -3.80 -3.98 -11.12
N ALA A 161 -3.84 -4.30 -9.82
CA ALA A 161 -4.30 -3.37 -8.78
C ALA A 161 -3.45 -2.10 -8.74
N LEU A 162 -2.12 -2.21 -8.85
CA LEU A 162 -1.24 -1.05 -8.91
C LEU A 162 -1.60 -0.13 -10.10
N ARG A 163 -1.85 -0.70 -11.28
CA ARG A 163 -2.28 0.06 -12.47
C ARG A 163 -3.60 0.77 -12.22
N ALA A 164 -4.59 0.07 -11.66
CA ALA A 164 -5.88 0.66 -11.31
C ALA A 164 -5.73 1.80 -10.29
N ILE A 165 -4.86 1.63 -9.27
CA ILE A 165 -4.60 2.66 -8.25
C ILE A 165 -3.94 3.90 -8.86
N ASN A 166 -2.95 3.74 -9.73
CA ASN A 166 -2.26 4.88 -10.36
C ASN A 166 -3.14 5.61 -11.40
N GLN A 167 -4.21 4.99 -11.88
CA GLN A 167 -5.21 5.63 -12.73
C GLN A 167 -6.23 6.48 -11.94
N LEU A 168 -6.28 6.39 -10.61
CA LEU A 168 -7.19 7.20 -9.80
C LEU A 168 -6.79 8.67 -9.88
N PRO A 169 -7.70 9.59 -10.28
CA PRO A 169 -7.38 11.00 -10.49
C PRO A 169 -7.33 11.79 -9.17
N LEU A 170 -6.75 11.24 -8.09
CA LEU A 170 -6.82 11.80 -6.74
C LEU A 170 -6.10 13.14 -6.62
N ARG A 171 -6.84 14.16 -6.17
CA ARG A 171 -6.34 15.52 -5.91
C ARG A 171 -6.31 15.84 -4.41
N GLY A 172 -5.58 16.89 -4.05
CA GLY A 172 -5.65 17.48 -2.71
C GLY A 172 -7.02 18.11 -2.46
N PRO A 173 -7.36 18.44 -1.20
CA PRO A 173 -8.62 19.13 -0.91
C PRO A 173 -8.79 20.39 -1.75
N ASP A 174 -9.97 20.63 -2.28
CA ASP A 174 -10.38 21.93 -2.81
C ASP A 174 -10.73 22.82 -1.63
N ILE A 175 -9.80 23.66 -1.20
CA ILE A 175 -9.87 24.34 0.09
C ILE A 175 -10.89 25.48 0.02
N GLY A 176 -11.97 25.33 0.78
CA GLY A 176 -12.85 26.43 1.15
C GLY A 176 -12.54 26.94 2.55
N LEU A 177 -12.49 28.26 2.70
CA LEU A 177 -12.31 28.96 3.97
C LEU A 177 -13.37 30.04 4.15
N ALA A 178 -13.80 30.26 5.39
CA ALA A 178 -14.52 31.47 5.78
C ALA A 178 -13.83 32.08 7.02
N PRO A 179 -13.40 33.35 6.99
CA PRO A 179 -13.53 34.26 5.85
C PRO A 179 -12.70 33.81 4.64
N ASP A 180 -13.20 34.14 3.46
CA ASP A 180 -12.55 33.86 2.19
C ASP A 180 -11.29 34.75 2.06
N PRO A 181 -10.09 34.16 1.89
CA PRO A 181 -8.85 34.91 1.73
C PRO A 181 -8.86 35.94 0.59
N GLY A 182 -9.70 35.77 -0.43
CA GLY A 182 -9.88 36.72 -1.53
C GLY A 182 -10.74 37.95 -1.16
N ASN A 183 -11.56 37.85 -0.11
CA ASN A 183 -12.56 38.87 0.23
C ASN A 183 -12.24 39.64 1.52
N GLY A 184 -11.25 39.21 2.31
CA GLY A 184 -10.83 39.96 3.49
C GLY A 184 -10.02 39.13 4.50
N PRO A 185 -9.53 39.77 5.57
CA PRO A 185 -8.85 39.09 6.65
C PRO A 185 -9.86 38.37 7.57
N GLY A 186 -9.39 37.32 8.24
CA GLY A 186 -9.98 36.90 9.51
C GLY A 186 -9.53 37.78 10.66
N LEU A 187 -10.20 37.63 11.80
CA LEU A 187 -9.86 38.36 13.02
C LEU A 187 -9.48 37.37 14.12
N VAL A 188 -8.53 37.78 14.95
CA VAL A 188 -8.18 37.05 16.18
C VAL A 188 -9.44 36.76 17.00
N GLY A 189 -9.57 35.52 17.47
CA GLY A 189 -10.69 35.05 18.29
C GLY A 189 -12.00 34.76 17.54
N LEU A 190 -12.14 35.19 16.28
CA LEU A 190 -13.30 34.85 15.46
C LEU A 190 -13.16 33.47 14.78
N PRO A 191 -14.27 32.73 14.57
CA PRO A 191 -14.22 31.43 13.93
C PRO A 191 -13.73 31.51 12.48
N VAL A 192 -12.79 30.64 12.14
CA VAL A 192 -12.42 30.27 10.78
C VAL A 192 -13.07 28.94 10.45
N TRP A 193 -13.87 28.89 9.40
CA TRP A 193 -14.47 27.66 8.87
C TRP A 193 -13.56 27.07 7.80
N MET A 194 -13.50 25.74 7.73
CA MET A 194 -12.70 25.02 6.74
C MET A 194 -13.54 23.90 6.15
N TRP A 195 -13.50 23.75 4.83
CA TRP A 195 -14.10 22.61 4.15
C TRP A 195 -13.30 22.25 2.89
N ASN A 196 -13.55 21.04 2.40
CA ASN A 196 -13.23 20.59 1.07
C ASN A 196 -14.48 20.78 0.21
N ASP A 197 -14.41 21.61 -0.82
CA ASP A 197 -15.51 21.76 -1.76
C ASP A 197 -15.65 20.48 -2.61
N THR A 198 -16.83 19.87 -2.53
CA THR A 198 -17.19 18.64 -3.27
C THR A 198 -18.28 18.88 -4.30
N THR A 199 -18.68 20.14 -4.55
CA THR A 199 -19.84 20.46 -5.40
C THR A 199 -19.65 20.03 -6.84
N ASN A 200 -18.44 20.16 -7.38
CA ASN A 200 -18.15 19.92 -8.80
C ASN A 200 -17.12 18.80 -9.03
N THR A 201 -16.70 18.10 -7.97
CA THR A 201 -15.68 17.05 -8.11
C THR A 201 -15.79 15.97 -7.04
N THR A 202 -15.61 14.72 -7.48
CA THR A 202 -15.44 13.57 -6.60
C THR A 202 -13.96 13.28 -6.31
N ASN A 203 -13.03 13.90 -7.06
CA ASN A 203 -11.62 13.54 -6.98
C ASN A 203 -10.85 14.18 -5.81
N THR A 204 -11.52 14.99 -4.97
CA THR A 204 -10.98 15.61 -3.74
C THR A 204 -11.51 14.94 -2.46
N TRP A 205 -12.60 14.17 -2.55
CA TRP A 205 -13.24 13.50 -1.40
C TRP A 205 -13.60 12.03 -1.62
N GLY A 206 -14.06 11.67 -2.81
CA GLY A 206 -14.56 10.34 -3.16
C GLY A 206 -16.07 10.16 -2.92
N PRO A 207 -16.59 8.98 -3.31
CA PRO A 207 -15.84 7.87 -3.87
C PRO A 207 -15.44 8.11 -5.33
N VAL A 208 -14.28 7.61 -5.72
CA VAL A 208 -13.82 7.55 -7.12
C VAL A 208 -13.17 6.22 -7.39
N SER A 209 -13.46 5.63 -8.56
CA SER A 209 -12.97 4.31 -8.94
C SER A 209 -12.21 4.34 -10.25
N ALA A 210 -11.28 3.39 -10.41
CA ALA A 210 -10.59 3.11 -11.66
C ALA A 210 -10.41 1.59 -11.80
N THR A 211 -10.40 1.10 -13.03
CA THR A 211 -10.30 -0.32 -13.35
C THR A 211 -9.19 -0.52 -14.35
N ALA A 212 -8.30 -1.46 -14.05
CA ALA A 212 -7.30 -1.95 -14.99
C ALA A 212 -7.61 -3.40 -15.36
N SER A 213 -7.40 -3.74 -16.62
CA SER A 213 -7.69 -5.08 -17.15
C SER A 213 -6.57 -5.58 -18.05
N VAL A 214 -6.41 -6.88 -18.07
CA VAL A 214 -5.63 -7.68 -19.01
C VAL A 214 -6.52 -8.87 -19.43
N PRO A 215 -6.17 -9.66 -20.47
CA PRO A 215 -6.96 -10.84 -20.82
C PRO A 215 -7.20 -11.73 -19.58
N GLY A 216 -8.44 -12.14 -19.33
CA GLY A 216 -8.79 -13.03 -18.21
C GLY A 216 -8.74 -12.43 -16.79
N LEU A 217 -8.30 -11.17 -16.60
CA LEU A 217 -8.15 -10.56 -15.28
C LEU A 217 -8.49 -9.06 -15.30
N SER A 218 -9.40 -8.65 -14.41
CA SER A 218 -9.76 -7.26 -14.18
C SER A 218 -9.71 -6.94 -12.69
N VAL A 219 -9.18 -5.78 -12.34
CA VAL A 219 -9.10 -5.28 -10.96
C VAL A 219 -9.62 -3.86 -10.89
N THR A 220 -10.53 -3.62 -9.94
CA THR A 220 -11.10 -2.30 -9.68
C THR A 220 -10.56 -1.77 -8.35
N ALA A 221 -10.08 -0.53 -8.35
CA ALA A 221 -9.69 0.23 -7.17
C ALA A 221 -10.71 1.34 -6.91
N THR A 222 -11.13 1.51 -5.66
CA THR A 222 -12.06 2.56 -5.20
C THR A 222 -11.44 3.32 -4.05
N ALA A 223 -11.39 4.65 -4.16
CA ALA A 223 -10.79 5.55 -3.20
C ALA A 223 -11.82 6.43 -2.52
N GLN A 224 -11.67 6.61 -1.20
CA GLN A 224 -12.50 7.49 -0.38
C GLN A 224 -11.65 8.18 0.68
N VAL A 225 -11.81 9.50 0.85
CA VAL A 225 -11.18 10.23 1.96
C VAL A 225 -11.83 9.82 3.28
N ARG A 226 -10.98 9.56 4.29
CA ARG A 226 -11.41 9.23 5.65
C ARG A 226 -11.31 10.41 6.61
N ARG A 227 -10.39 11.34 6.36
CA ARG A 227 -10.17 12.56 7.15
C ARG A 227 -9.29 13.56 6.40
N ILE A 228 -9.38 14.82 6.80
CA ILE A 228 -8.44 15.88 6.46
C ILE A 228 -7.78 16.39 7.73
N VAL A 229 -6.46 16.56 7.69
CA VAL A 229 -5.70 17.26 8.73
C VAL A 229 -5.29 18.61 8.19
N TRP A 230 -5.74 19.66 8.87
CA TRP A 230 -5.41 21.05 8.61
C TRP A 230 -4.26 21.46 9.53
N THR A 231 -3.17 21.96 8.96
CA THR A 231 -2.13 22.67 9.72
C THR A 231 -2.35 24.15 9.49
N MET A 232 -2.53 24.92 10.56
CA MET A 232 -3.04 26.29 10.48
C MET A 232 -1.92 27.34 10.32
N GLY A 233 -0.66 26.92 10.23
CA GLY A 233 0.48 27.84 10.03
C GLY A 233 0.95 28.54 11.31
N ASP A 234 0.22 28.43 12.42
CA ASP A 234 0.59 28.93 13.76
C ASP A 234 1.14 27.82 14.69
N GLY A 235 1.45 26.65 14.12
CA GLY A 235 1.88 25.46 14.84
C GLY A 235 0.75 24.50 15.23
N ASN A 236 -0.51 24.92 15.18
CA ASN A 236 -1.66 24.09 15.55
C ASN A 236 -2.19 23.26 14.38
N ARG A 237 -2.91 22.19 14.72
CA ARG A 237 -3.56 21.29 13.77
C ARG A 237 -5.00 20.99 14.16
N VAL A 238 -5.85 20.83 13.15
CA VAL A 238 -7.26 20.41 13.29
C VAL A 238 -7.49 19.17 12.43
N THR A 239 -8.13 18.13 12.98
CA THR A 239 -8.52 16.93 12.22
C THR A 239 -10.03 16.94 12.01
N CYS A 240 -10.44 16.90 10.75
CA CYS A 240 -11.85 16.83 10.35
C CYS A 240 -12.12 15.47 9.70
N TRP A 241 -13.15 14.76 10.17
CA TRP A 241 -13.53 13.40 9.71
C TRP A 241 -14.58 13.41 8.59
N ASN A 242 -14.98 14.59 8.12
CA ASN A 242 -15.88 14.84 7.01
C ASN A 242 -15.29 15.95 6.12
N ALA A 243 -15.94 16.22 4.99
CA ALA A 243 -15.51 17.27 4.07
C ALA A 243 -15.61 18.68 4.66
N GLY A 244 -16.20 18.87 5.85
CA GLY A 244 -16.58 20.16 6.37
C GLY A 244 -17.93 20.62 5.81
N THR A 245 -18.49 21.67 6.42
CA THR A 245 -19.69 22.35 5.92
C THR A 245 -19.29 23.68 5.33
N ALA A 246 -19.67 23.90 4.07
CA ALA A 246 -19.48 25.20 3.43
C ALA A 246 -20.21 26.30 4.22
N TYR A 247 -19.51 27.41 4.43
CA TYR A 247 -20.09 28.56 5.14
C TYR A 247 -21.18 29.22 4.30
N THR A 248 -22.23 29.70 4.95
CA THR A 248 -23.24 30.57 4.34
C THR A 248 -23.36 31.87 5.14
N PRO A 249 -23.63 33.03 4.51
CA PRO A 249 -23.70 34.32 5.22
C PRO A 249 -24.68 34.34 6.41
N SER A 250 -25.76 33.56 6.36
CA SER A 250 -26.74 33.45 7.45
C SER A 250 -26.15 32.85 8.75
N ARG A 251 -24.95 32.27 8.70
CA ARG A 251 -24.26 31.70 9.87
C ARG A 251 -23.51 32.74 10.68
N GLY A 252 -23.28 33.95 10.16
CA GLY A 252 -22.58 35.03 10.86
C GLY A 252 -21.33 34.56 11.61
N ASN A 253 -21.21 34.98 12.88
CA ASN A 253 -20.06 34.63 13.73
C ASN A 253 -20.19 33.27 14.44
N SER A 254 -21.08 32.37 13.99
CA SER A 254 -21.20 31.04 14.59
C SER A 254 -19.97 30.17 14.29
N SER A 255 -19.68 29.24 15.19
CA SER A 255 -18.62 28.25 14.95
C SER A 255 -19.07 27.22 13.90
N SER A 256 -18.12 26.71 13.12
CA SER A 256 -18.38 25.62 12.18
C SER A 256 -18.95 24.41 12.92
N PRO A 257 -19.98 23.75 12.40
CA PRO A 257 -20.59 22.58 13.04
C PRO A 257 -19.67 21.36 13.03
N ASN A 258 -18.67 21.30 12.15
CA ASN A 258 -17.87 20.09 11.95
C ASN A 258 -16.37 20.31 11.68
N CYS A 259 -15.97 21.48 11.20
CA CYS A 259 -14.57 21.76 10.86
C CYS A 259 -14.29 23.27 10.94
N GLY A 260 -13.71 23.70 12.05
CA GLY A 260 -13.43 25.10 12.32
C GLY A 260 -12.24 25.29 13.26
N TYR A 261 -11.71 26.51 13.31
CA TYR A 261 -10.54 26.90 14.09
C TYR A 261 -10.66 28.35 14.56
N LYS A 262 -9.86 28.76 15.56
CA LYS A 262 -9.74 30.16 15.99
C LYS A 262 -8.27 30.48 16.20
N TYR A 263 -7.79 31.53 15.55
CA TYR A 263 -6.45 32.02 15.77
C TYR A 263 -6.38 32.85 17.04
N ALA A 264 -5.33 32.62 17.84
CA ALA A 264 -5.05 33.38 19.06
C ALA A 264 -4.15 34.61 18.83
N LYS A 265 -3.49 34.71 17.67
CA LYS A 265 -2.56 35.79 17.34
C LYS A 265 -2.74 36.25 15.89
N SER A 266 -2.47 37.52 15.63
CA SER A 266 -2.47 38.06 14.26
C SER A 266 -1.38 37.38 13.42
N SER A 267 -1.57 37.36 12.10
CA SER A 267 -0.55 36.85 11.17
C SER A 267 0.51 37.90 10.81
N ARG A 268 0.41 39.14 11.32
CA ARG A 268 1.26 40.26 10.94
C ARG A 268 2.75 40.00 11.18
N ASP A 269 3.08 39.29 12.26
CA ASP A 269 4.47 39.02 12.66
C ASP A 269 5.04 37.75 12.00
N THR A 270 4.24 37.06 11.17
CA THR A 270 4.78 35.98 10.32
C THR A 270 5.60 36.58 9.18
N SER A 271 6.57 35.82 8.66
CA SER A 271 7.46 36.30 7.59
C SER A 271 6.74 36.75 6.31
N SER A 272 5.54 36.22 6.05
CA SER A 272 4.71 36.56 4.88
C SER A 272 3.54 37.50 5.21
N GLY A 273 3.37 37.88 6.48
CA GLY A 273 2.17 38.56 6.99
C GLY A 273 0.89 37.71 6.95
N LYS A 274 0.98 36.40 6.66
CA LYS A 274 -0.14 35.47 6.53
C LYS A 274 0.20 34.10 7.12
N TYR A 275 -0.81 33.40 7.63
CA TYR A 275 -0.65 32.00 7.97
C TYR A 275 -0.82 31.11 6.74
N THR A 276 0.13 30.21 6.51
CA THR A 276 0.00 29.15 5.50
C THR A 276 -0.83 28.00 6.05
N VAL A 277 -2.02 27.81 5.50
CA VAL A 277 -2.92 26.72 5.84
C VAL A 277 -2.67 25.54 4.91
N THR A 278 -2.31 24.39 5.47
CA THR A 278 -2.05 23.15 4.70
C THR A 278 -3.11 22.12 5.02
N ALA A 279 -3.88 21.70 4.01
CA ALA A 279 -4.89 20.65 4.12
C ALA A 279 -4.34 19.34 3.56
N ARG A 280 -4.24 18.30 4.41
CA ARG A 280 -3.79 16.96 4.02
C ARG A 280 -4.95 15.97 4.10
N SER A 281 -5.44 15.49 2.96
CA SER A 281 -6.43 14.42 2.91
C SER A 281 -5.76 13.05 3.04
N TYR A 282 -6.43 12.14 3.75
CA TYR A 282 -6.05 10.75 3.91
C TYR A 282 -7.07 9.86 3.21
N TRP A 283 -6.69 9.38 2.03
CA TRP A 283 -7.46 8.48 1.20
C TRP A 283 -7.24 7.04 1.64
N ARG A 284 -8.33 6.30 1.77
CA ARG A 284 -8.32 4.84 1.84
C ARG A 284 -8.74 4.31 0.48
N VAL A 285 -7.85 3.54 -0.15
CA VAL A 285 -8.11 2.87 -1.42
C VAL A 285 -8.30 1.40 -1.17
N THR A 286 -9.42 0.84 -1.58
CA THR A 286 -9.69 -0.61 -1.57
C THR A 286 -9.68 -1.11 -3.00
N TRP A 287 -9.09 -2.27 -3.24
CA TRP A 287 -9.10 -2.89 -4.57
C TRP A 287 -9.51 -4.36 -4.49
N SER A 288 -10.12 -4.87 -5.55
CA SER A 288 -10.46 -6.28 -5.70
C SER A 288 -10.48 -6.72 -7.17
N GLY A 289 -10.10 -7.97 -7.40
CA GLY A 289 -10.08 -8.59 -8.73
C GLY A 289 -9.13 -9.80 -8.78
N GLY A 290 -9.39 -10.76 -9.66
CA GLY A 290 -8.58 -11.98 -9.78
C GLY A 290 -8.49 -12.80 -8.49
N GLY A 291 -9.60 -12.92 -7.75
CA GLY A 291 -9.66 -13.65 -6.47
C GLY A 291 -8.93 -12.98 -5.30
N ARG A 292 -8.30 -11.81 -5.49
CA ARG A 292 -7.56 -11.09 -4.45
C ARG A 292 -8.19 -9.73 -4.16
N SER A 293 -7.88 -9.20 -2.98
CA SER A 293 -8.24 -7.85 -2.58
C SER A 293 -7.19 -7.24 -1.65
N GLY A 294 -7.23 -5.93 -1.46
CA GLY A 294 -6.32 -5.23 -0.57
C GLY A 294 -6.76 -3.81 -0.24
N THR A 295 -6.02 -3.17 0.67
CA THR A 295 -6.20 -1.77 1.05
C THR A 295 -4.86 -1.04 0.98
N VAL A 296 -4.86 0.19 0.46
CA VAL A 296 -3.71 1.07 0.38
C VAL A 296 -4.11 2.46 0.88
N ASN A 297 -3.22 3.12 1.62
CA ASN A 297 -3.45 4.49 2.09
C ASN A 297 -2.66 5.48 1.26
N ILE A 298 -3.30 6.54 0.81
CA ILE A 298 -2.70 7.61 0.00
C ILE A 298 -2.96 8.95 0.69
N THR A 299 -2.03 9.89 0.57
CA THR A 299 -2.26 11.27 0.99
C THR A 299 -2.16 12.24 -0.17
N ARG A 300 -2.97 13.29 -0.12
CA ARG A 300 -2.89 14.44 -1.03
C ARG A 300 -2.91 15.72 -0.21
N VAL A 301 -2.28 16.76 -0.73
CA VAL A 301 -2.08 18.02 -0.03
C VAL A 301 -2.50 19.16 -0.92
N SER A 302 -3.16 20.14 -0.32
CA SER A 302 -3.38 21.47 -0.88
C SER A 302 -2.96 22.51 0.15
N THR A 303 -2.57 23.68 -0.31
CA THR A 303 -2.18 24.79 0.55
C THR A 303 -2.89 26.07 0.13
N THR A 304 -3.23 26.89 1.10
CA THR A 304 -3.70 28.26 0.90
C THR A 304 -3.08 29.17 1.97
N SER A 305 -3.36 30.47 1.91
CA SER A 305 -2.90 31.42 2.92
C SER A 305 -4.06 32.27 3.41
N ILE A 306 -4.14 32.52 4.71
CA ILE A 306 -5.14 33.40 5.31
C ILE A 306 -4.45 34.51 6.11
N ARG A 307 -4.94 35.74 5.94
CA ARG A 307 -4.52 36.89 6.75
C ARG A 307 -5.41 36.98 7.97
N ILE A 308 -4.81 37.12 9.15
CA ILE A 308 -5.53 37.29 10.42
C ILE A 308 -5.08 38.61 11.04
N ASP A 309 -6.03 39.53 11.20
CA ASP A 309 -5.79 40.81 11.86
C ASP A 309 -6.26 40.77 13.32
N GLU A 310 -5.76 41.72 14.10
CA GLU A 310 -6.28 42.00 15.43
C GLU A 310 -7.13 43.27 15.36
N MET A 311 -8.31 43.26 16.00
CA MET A 311 -9.15 44.44 16.08
C MET A 311 -8.48 45.45 17.02
N GLN A 312 -7.96 46.54 16.45
CA GLN A 312 -7.41 47.64 17.25
C GLN A 312 -8.53 48.61 17.61
N VAL A 313 -8.83 48.72 18.90
CA VAL A 313 -9.67 49.80 19.41
C VAL A 313 -8.78 51.03 19.57
N VAL A 314 -8.97 52.02 18.72
CA VAL A 314 -8.36 53.35 18.90
C VAL A 314 -9.30 54.11 19.83
N ASN A 315 -8.98 54.17 21.12
CA ASN A 315 -9.62 55.13 22.01
C ASN A 315 -9.08 56.51 21.67
N ASN A 316 -9.87 57.30 20.93
CA ASN A 316 -9.60 58.71 20.73
C ASN A 316 -10.05 59.43 22.01
N SER A 317 -9.11 59.74 22.91
CA SER A 317 -9.31 60.57 24.10
C SER A 317 -9.27 62.05 23.74
#